data_AF-A0AAF0CW54-F1
#
_entry.id   AF-A0AAF0CW54-F1
#
_cell.length_a   1.000
_cell.length_b   1.000
_cell.length_c   1.000
_cell.angle_alpha   90.00
_cell.angle_beta   90.00
_cell.angle_gamma   90.00
#
_symmetry.space_group_name_H-M   'P 1'
#
loop_
_entity.id
_entity.type
_entity.pdbx_description
1 polymer ?
#
loop_
_entity_poly.entity_id
_entity_poly.type
_entity_poly.pdbx_seq_one_letter_code
_entity_poly.pdbx_strand_id
1 'polypeptide(L)' 'MAITSKIYLSLSSGNIEPSANDIAFTKRLASCGQLMGIELLDHLVIGEDYYCSLKERNLF' A
#
# COMPACT_ATOMS: atom_id res chain seq x y z
N MET A 1 15.16 10.47 -5.20
CA MET A 1 13.95 11.28 -4.96
C MET A 1 12.83 10.30 -4.61
N ALA A 2 12.55 10.10 -3.32
CA ALA A 2 11.45 9.23 -2.90
C ALA A 2 10.17 10.07 -2.93
N ILE A 3 9.27 9.78 -3.87
CA ILE A 3 7.93 10.36 -3.84
C ILE A 3 7.16 9.53 -2.81
N THR A 4 6.94 10.09 -1.62
CA THR A 4 6.06 9.50 -0.61
C THR A 4 4.61 9.65 -1.10
N SER A 5 4.20 8.77 -2.03
CA SER A 5 2.80 8.67 -2.43
C SER A 5 2.03 8.03 -1.27
N LYS A 6 1.63 8.87 -0.31
CA LYS A 6 0.70 8.51 0.79
C LYS A 6 -0.67 8.27 0.15
N ILE A 7 -0.90 7.07 -0.35
CA ILE A 7 -2.23 6.64 -0.80
C ILE A 7 -3.01 6.26 0.47
N TYR A 8 -3.85 7.17 0.94
CA TYR A 8 -4.79 6.89 2.03
C TYR A 8 -6.05 6.24 1.44
N LEU A 9 -6.16 4.91 1.53
CA LEU A 9 -7.45 4.23 1.40
C LEU A 9 -8.14 4.28 2.78
N SER A 10 -9.02 5.25 2.98
CA SER A 10 -9.88 5.34 4.18
C SER A 10 -11.00 4.32 4.07
N LEU A 11 -10.85 3.16 4.70
CA LEU A 11 -11.93 2.17 4.82
C LEU A 11 -12.84 2.57 5.98
N SER A 12 -14.02 3.10 5.65
CA SER A 12 -15.05 3.55 6.59
C SER A 12 -15.71 2.42 7.41
N SER A 13 -15.18 1.20 7.38
CA SER A 13 -15.76 -0.01 7.99
C SER A 13 -14.94 -0.57 9.15
N GLY A 14 -13.79 0.03 9.50
CA GLY A 14 -12.93 -0.49 10.57
C GLY A 14 -12.29 -1.85 10.26
N ASN A 15 -12.25 -2.27 8.99
CA ASN A 15 -11.47 -3.41 8.57
C ASN A 15 -10.21 -2.92 7.84
N ILE A 16 -9.03 -3.16 8.39
CA ILE A 16 -7.74 -2.82 7.76
C ILE A 16 -7.18 -3.95 6.88
N GLU A 17 -7.92 -5.05 6.72
CA GLU A 17 -7.46 -6.14 5.88
C GLU A 17 -7.51 -5.72 4.40
N PRO A 18 -6.37 -5.71 3.69
CA PRO A 18 -6.36 -5.32 2.28
C PRO A 18 -7.15 -6.32 1.45
N SER A 19 -7.97 -5.82 0.53
CA SER A 19 -8.64 -6.68 -0.43
C SER A 19 -7.65 -7.23 -1.47
N ALA A 20 -8.05 -8.29 -2.18
CA ALA A 20 -7.27 -8.81 -3.30
C ALA A 20 -6.99 -7.73 -4.38
N ASN A 21 -7.92 -6.79 -4.57
CA ASN A 21 -7.75 -5.68 -5.51
C ASN A 21 -6.71 -4.67 -5.01
N ASP A 22 -6.68 -4.38 -3.71
CA ASP A 22 -5.67 -3.49 -3.12
C ASP A 22 -4.27 -4.08 -3.27
N ILE A 23 -4.11 -5.38 -3.05
CA ILE A 23 -2.85 -6.09 -3.26
C ILE A 23 -2.44 -6.04 -4.74
N ALA A 24 -3.36 -6.36 -5.65
CA ALA A 24 -3.07 -6.34 -7.09
C ALA A 24 -2.68 -4.93 -7.59
N PHE A 25 -3.36 -3.90 -7.09
CA PHE A 25 -3.03 -2.51 -7.37
C PHE A 25 -1.63 -2.15 -6.85
N THR A 26 -1.32 -2.52 -5.61
CA THR A 26 -0.01 -2.28 -4.97
C THR A 26 1.12 -2.91 -5.76
N LYS A 27 0.96 -4.18 -6.20
CA LYS A 27 1.94 -4.88 -7.03
C LYS A 27 2.20 -4.16 -8.36
N ARG A 28 1.14 -3.73 -9.06
CA ARG A 28 1.29 -2.95 -10.29
C ARG A 28 2.03 -1.63 -10.04
N LEU A 29 1.68 -0.92 -8.97
CA LEU A 29 2.33 0.33 -8.60
C LEU A 29 3.82 0.11 -8.31
N ALA A 30 4.17 -0.93 -7.56
CA ALA A 30 5.54 -1.30 -7.25
C ALA A 30 6.35 -1.60 -8.52
N SER A 31 5.78 -2.37 -9.46
CA SER A 31 6.41 -2.65 -10.75
C SER A 31 6.62 -1.37 -11.58
N CYS A 32 5.63 -0.47 -11.64
CA CYS A 32 5.77 0.81 -12.30
C CYS A 32 6.86 1.69 -11.66
N GLY A 33 6.92 1.70 -10.33
CA GLY A 33 7.98 2.40 -9.59
C GLY A 33 9.36 1.87 -9.95
N GLN A 34 9.55 0.55 -9.95
CA GLN A 34 10.82 -0.08 -10.33
C GLN A 34 11.27 0.33 -11.74
N LEU A 35 10.34 0.37 -12.71
CA LEU A 35 10.64 0.81 -14.08
C LEU A 35 11.10 2.28 -14.14
N MET A 36 10.60 3.12 -13.25
CA MET A 36 10.96 4.55 -13.17
C MET A 36 12.16 4.82 -12.24
N GLY A 37 12.76 3.78 -11.63
CA GLY A 37 13.80 3.96 -10.61
C GLY A 37 13.29 4.57 -9.30
N ILE A 38 11.99 4.42 -9.01
CA ILE A 38 11.31 4.90 -7.81
C ILE A 38 10.87 3.70 -6.98
N GLU A 39 11.49 3.50 -5.82
CA GLU A 39 11.10 2.40 -4.92
C GLU A 39 9.80 2.71 -4.18
N LEU A 40 8.86 1.77 -4.17
CA LEU A 40 7.70 1.81 -3.28
C LEU A 40 8.13 1.35 -1.89
N LEU A 41 8.16 2.28 -0.94
CA LEU A 41 8.63 2.00 0.40
C LEU A 41 7.65 1.12 1.18
N ASP A 42 6.36 1.44 1.14
CA ASP A 42 5.30 0.67 1.76
C ASP A 42 3.92 1.09 1.20
N HIS A 43 2.91 0.24 1.40
CA HIS A 43 1.50 0.58 1.28
C HIS A 43 0.83 0.30 2.63
N LEU A 44 0.34 1.37 3.27
CA LEU A 44 -0.34 1.30 4.55
C LEU A 44 -1.86 1.40 4.37
N VAL A 45 -2.61 0.41 4.86
CA VAL A 45 -4.06 0.50 5.04
C VAL A 45 -4.31 1.04 6.45
N ILE A 46 -4.97 2.18 6.57
CA ILE A 46 -5.11 2.91 7.85
C ILE A 46 -6.58 2.87 8.29
N GLY A 47 -6.83 2.35 9.49
CA GLY A 47 -8.10 2.44 10.21
C GLY A 47 -8.03 3.54 11.28
N GLU A 48 -9.02 3.57 12.18
CA GLU A 48 -9.11 4.59 13.25
C GLU A 48 -7.91 4.55 14.20
N ASP A 49 -7.62 3.40 14.81
CA ASP A 49 -6.56 3.25 15.82
C ASP A 49 -5.46 2.27 15.40
N TYR A 50 -5.52 1.74 14.17
CA TYR A 50 -4.66 0.67 13.70
C TYR A 50 -4.30 0.85 12.22
N TYR A 51 -3.17 0.29 11.82
CA TYR A 51 -2.73 0.24 10.43
C TYR A 51 -2.27 -1.17 10.05
N CYS A 52 -2.30 -1.46 8.76
CA CYS A 52 -1.74 -2.66 8.17
C CYS A 52 -0.70 -2.27 7.12
N SER A 53 0.57 -2.64 7.35
CA SER A 53 1.62 -2.56 6.34
C SER A 53 1.56 -3.77 5.43
N LEU A 54 1.40 -3.53 4.12
CA LEU A 54 1.45 -4.60 3.13
C LEU A 54 2.87 -5.14 2.97
N LYS A 55 3.91 -4.33 3.21
CA LYS A 55 5.31 -4.78 3.13
C LYS A 55 5.70 -5.65 4.31
N GLU A 56 5.32 -5.28 5.54
CA GLU A 56 5.55 -6.11 6.74
C GLU A 56 4.87 -7.48 6.63
N ARG A 57 3.71 -7.54 5.95
CA ARG A 57 2.97 -8.77 5.69
C ARG A 57 3.44 -9.54 4.44
N ASN A 58 4.50 -9.09 3.75
CA ASN A 58 5.00 -9.70 2.51
C ASN A 58 3.92 -9.89 1.42
N LEU A 59 3.03 -8.90 1.27
CA LEU A 59 1.93 -8.96 0.31
C LEU A 59 2.30 -8.46 -1.09
N PHE A 60 3.46 -7.82 -1.27
CA PHE A 60 4.00 -7.40 -2.56
C PHE A 60 5.53 -7.40 -2.59
#